data_AF-A0A1F6CS91-F1
#
_entry.id   AF-A0A1F6CS91-F1
#
_cell.length_a   1.000
_cell.length_b   1.000
_cell.length_c   1.000
_cell.angle_alpha   90.00
_cell.angle_beta   90.00
_cell.angle_gamma   90.00
#
_symmetry.space_group_name_H-M   'P 1'
#
loop_
_entity.id
_entity.type
_entity.pdbx_description
1 polymer ?
#
loop_
_entity_poly.entity_id
_entity_poly.type
_entity_poly.pdbx_seq_one_letter_code
_entity_poly.pdbx_strand_id
1 'polypeptide(L)'
;MPTFIGIVERGSKRAEALGYPTINIPLNDESVSGVYAARVKIGEEEYEAAAFADQKRKLLEAHLLDFAKDLYGWNVKIELSKKIRENKKFTDDTSLREAIAEDVASVRQYFAHL
;
A
#
# COMPACT_ATOMS: atom_id res chain seq x y z
N MET A 1 -14.61 5.88 -3.84
CA MET A 1 -13.39 5.11 -3.51
C MET A 1 -13.22 5.15 -2.00
N PRO A 2 -13.09 4.00 -1.30
CA PRO A 2 -12.83 3.99 0.14
C PRO A 2 -11.60 4.83 0.49
N THR A 3 -11.69 5.63 1.55
CA THR A 3 -10.64 6.56 1.95
C THR A 3 -10.34 6.38 3.42
N PHE A 4 -9.05 6.33 3.76
CA PHE A 4 -8.54 6.10 5.10
C PHE A 4 -7.55 7.20 5.47
N ILE A 5 -7.62 7.69 6.71
CA ILE A 5 -6.72 8.71 7.23
C ILE A 5 -6.07 8.15 8.48
N GLY A 6 -4.77 8.34 8.63
CA GLY A 6 -4.07 7.90 9.82
C GLY A 6 -2.65 8.44 9.94
N ILE A 7 -2.12 8.31 11.15
CA ILE A 7 -0.72 8.58 11.45
C ILE A 7 0.11 7.39 10.97
N VAL A 8 1.19 7.65 10.26
CA VAL A 8 2.08 6.60 9.77
C VAL A 8 2.85 5.95 10.92
N GLU A 9 2.72 4.62 10.99
CA GLU A 9 3.31 3.77 12.03
C GLU A 9 4.37 2.82 11.47
N ARG A 10 5.24 2.34 12.37
CA ARG A 10 6.23 1.31 12.05
C ARG A 10 5.55 -0.06 11.95
N GLY A 11 5.76 -0.73 10.82
CA GLY A 11 5.26 -2.09 10.55
C GLY A 11 6.34 -3.17 10.72
N SER A 12 6.07 -4.37 10.17
CA SER A 12 6.96 -5.53 10.24
C SER A 12 8.20 -5.43 9.34
N LYS A 13 8.25 -4.45 8.42
CA LYS A 13 9.35 -4.20 7.47
C LYS A 13 9.67 -5.37 6.53
N ARG A 14 8.78 -6.36 6.38
CA ARG A 14 9.01 -7.51 5.48
C ARG A 14 9.14 -7.09 4.02
N ALA A 15 8.21 -6.28 3.51
CA ALA A 15 8.28 -5.77 2.14
C ALA A 15 9.47 -4.81 1.92
N GLU A 16 9.81 -4.00 2.94
CA GLU A 16 10.97 -3.11 2.94
C GLU A 16 12.29 -3.89 2.70
N ALA A 17 12.48 -5.02 3.39
CA ALA A 17 13.63 -5.90 3.18
C ALA A 17 13.74 -6.47 1.75
N LEU A 18 12.63 -6.47 1.00
CA LEU A 18 12.55 -6.93 -0.40
C LEU A 18 12.65 -5.79 -1.43
N GLY A 19 12.87 -4.55 -0.97
CA GLY A 19 12.96 -3.36 -1.81
C GLY A 19 11.65 -2.58 -2.00
N TYR A 20 10.60 -2.93 -1.25
CA TYR A 20 9.28 -2.29 -1.34
C TYR A 20 8.87 -1.70 0.03
N PRO A 21 9.48 -0.59 0.47
CA PRO A 21 9.14 0.05 1.74
C PRO A 21 7.66 0.46 1.79
N THR A 22 6.99 0.21 2.91
CA THR A 22 5.59 0.59 3.10
C THR A 22 5.42 1.54 4.28
N ILE A 23 4.56 2.55 4.11
CA ILE A 23 3.92 3.22 5.24
C ILE A 23 2.75 2.37 5.73
N ASN A 24 2.41 2.47 7.01
CA ASN A 24 1.30 1.73 7.58
C ASN A 24 0.39 2.69 8.34
N ILE A 25 -0.93 2.59 8.13
CA ILE A 25 -1.93 3.30 8.93
C ILE A 25 -2.99 2.30 9.44
N PRO A 26 -3.71 2.63 10.53
CA PRO A 26 -4.80 1.79 11.01
C PRO A 26 -5.89 1.58 9.95
N LEU A 27 -6.37 0.34 9.83
CA LEU A 27 -7.50 -0.02 8.97
C LEU A 27 -8.69 -0.48 9.84
N ASN A 28 -9.67 0.41 10.00
CA ASN A 28 -10.89 0.15 10.75
C ASN A 28 -12.09 -0.13 9.83
N ASP A 29 -11.87 -0.94 8.78
CA ASP A 29 -12.90 -1.34 7.82
C ASP A 29 -12.70 -2.80 7.40
N GLU A 30 -13.65 -3.63 7.79
CA GLU A 30 -13.66 -5.08 7.50
C GLU A 30 -14.23 -5.41 6.12
N SER A 31 -14.62 -4.42 5.31
CA SER A 31 -15.12 -4.63 3.95
C SER A 31 -14.02 -4.59 2.87
N VAL A 32 -12.85 -4.02 3.16
CA VAL A 32 -11.74 -3.88 2.19
C VAL A 32 -10.59 -4.84 2.48
N SER A 33 -10.15 -5.60 1.47
CA SER A 33 -9.04 -6.55 1.62
C SER A 33 -8.31 -6.78 0.31
N GLY A 34 -7.03 -7.18 0.39
CA GLY A 34 -6.20 -7.43 -0.79
C GLY A 34 -5.40 -6.23 -1.23
N VAL A 35 -4.93 -6.23 -2.47
CA VAL A 35 -4.05 -5.20 -3.03
C VAL A 35 -4.83 -4.28 -3.96
N TYR A 36 -4.53 -2.98 -3.87
CA TYR A 36 -5.18 -1.92 -4.62
C TYR A 36 -4.15 -0.96 -5.24
N ALA A 37 -4.49 -0.42 -6.40
CA ALA A 37 -3.97 0.86 -6.84
C ALA A 37 -4.60 1.95 -5.98
N ALA A 38 -3.78 2.82 -5.42
CA ALA A 38 -4.20 3.83 -4.47
C ALA A 38 -3.49 5.17 -4.73
N ARG A 39 -4.10 6.23 -4.21
CA ARG A 39 -3.48 7.56 -4.09
C ARG A 39 -3.22 7.87 -2.64
N VAL A 40 -2.02 8.36 -2.33
CA VAL A 40 -1.60 8.78 -1.00
C VAL A 40 -1.37 10.28 -1.02
N LYS A 41 -2.14 11.01 -0.22
CA LYS A 41 -1.99 12.45 -0.06
C LYS A 41 -1.22 12.79 1.21
N ILE A 42 -0.20 13.63 1.06
CA ILE A 42 0.69 14.11 2.12
C ILE A 42 0.73 15.64 2.02
N GLY A 43 0.01 16.33 2.92
CA GLY A 43 -0.19 17.77 2.78
C GLY A 43 -0.91 18.11 1.47
N GLU A 44 -0.26 18.88 0.60
CA GLU A 44 -0.78 19.25 -0.73
C GLU A 44 -0.34 18.30 -1.85
N GLU A 45 0.66 17.45 -1.59
CA GLU A 45 1.20 16.52 -2.59
C GLU A 45 0.41 15.22 -2.62
N GLU A 46 0.35 14.60 -3.80
CA GLU A 46 -0.30 13.31 -4.02
C GLU A 46 0.64 12.36 -4.76
N TYR A 47 0.65 11.11 -4.32
CA TYR A 47 1.52 10.05 -4.83
C TYR A 47 0.70 8.81 -5.18
N GLU A 48 1.10 8.11 -6.22
CA GLU A 48 0.55 6.79 -6.56
C GLU A 48 1.15 5.72 -5.64
N ALA A 49 0.37 4.70 -5.31
CA ALA A 49 0.83 3.64 -4.43
C ALA A 49 0.18 2.28 -4.73
N ALA A 50 0.93 1.22 -4.44
CA ALA A 50 0.35 -0.11 -4.23
C ALA A 50 -0.02 -0.24 -2.74
N ALA A 51 -1.30 -0.43 -2.45
CA ALA A 51 -1.82 -0.51 -1.08
C ALA A 51 -2.34 -1.92 -0.77
N PHE A 52 -1.89 -2.51 0.33
CA PHE A 52 -2.36 -3.78 0.86
C PHE A 52 -3.24 -3.57 2.09
N ALA A 53 -4.51 -3.92 1.96
CA ALA A 53 -5.48 -3.90 3.05
C ALA A 53 -5.51 -5.25 3.77
N ASP A 54 -4.94 -5.30 4.98
CA ASP A 54 -4.94 -6.47 5.85
C ASP A 54 -5.93 -6.30 7.01
N GLN A 55 -7.15 -6.81 6.78
CA GLN A 55 -8.21 -6.79 7.79
C GLN A 55 -7.85 -7.55 9.07
N LYS A 56 -7.06 -8.64 8.95
CA LYS A 56 -6.71 -9.47 10.10
C LYS A 56 -5.74 -8.75 11.01
N ARG A 57 -4.79 -8.03 10.42
CA ARG A 57 -3.84 -7.18 11.15
C ARG A 57 -4.39 -5.78 11.46
N LYS A 58 -5.58 -5.42 10.95
CA LYS A 58 -6.17 -4.07 11.01
C LYS A 58 -5.20 -2.99 10.53
N LEU A 59 -4.49 -3.28 9.45
CA LEU A 59 -3.48 -2.39 8.87
C LEU A 59 -3.74 -2.17 7.38
N LEU A 60 -3.54 -0.93 6.95
CA LEU A 60 -3.40 -0.56 5.55
C LEU A 60 -1.94 -0.19 5.31
N GLU A 61 -1.25 -1.03 4.54
CA GLU A 61 0.15 -0.85 4.18
C GLU A 61 0.22 -0.25 2.76
N ALA A 62 1.00 0.79 2.51
CA ALA A 62 1.12 1.40 1.19
C ALA A 62 2.58 1.63 0.77
N HIS A 63 2.96 1.09 -0.38
CA HIS A 63 4.22 1.37 -1.04
C HIS A 63 4.01 2.51 -2.04
N LEU A 64 4.51 3.70 -1.71
CA LEU A 64 4.44 4.87 -2.57
C LEU A 64 5.45 4.71 -3.73
N LEU A 65 4.99 4.92 -4.95
CA LEU A 65 5.83 4.84 -6.13
C LEU A 65 6.74 6.06 -6.21
N ASP A 66 8.01 5.81 -6.58
CA ASP A 66 9.01 6.85 -6.82
C ASP A 66 9.24 7.80 -5.62
N PHE A 67 9.01 7.29 -4.41
CA PHE A 67 9.10 8.04 -3.16
C PHE A 67 10.13 7.43 -2.21
N ALA A 68 10.91 8.28 -1.52
CA ALA A 68 12.06 7.84 -0.71
C ALA A 68 12.18 8.50 0.67
N LYS A 69 11.20 9.32 1.10
CA LYS A 69 11.28 10.00 2.41
C LYS A 69 10.66 9.14 3.51
N ASP A 70 11.13 9.32 4.74
CA ASP A 70 10.48 8.75 5.93
C ASP A 70 9.26 9.62 6.31
N LEU A 71 8.15 8.96 6.62
CA LEU A 71 6.87 9.58 6.97
C LEU A 71 6.38 9.20 8.36
N TYR A 72 7.17 8.51 9.20
CA TYR A 72 6.71 8.16 10.55
C TYR A 72 6.21 9.38 11.34
N GLY A 73 5.03 9.24 11.95
CA GLY A 73 4.39 10.33 12.70
C GLY A 73 3.63 11.34 11.85
N TRP A 74 3.69 11.26 10.51
CA TRP A 74 2.91 12.12 9.63
C TRP A 74 1.49 11.60 9.49
N ASN A 75 0.54 12.53 9.41
CA ASN A 75 -0.84 12.21 9.06
C ASN A 75 -0.98 12.17 7.53
N VAL A 76 -1.51 11.07 7.00
CA VAL A 76 -1.69 10.86 5.54
C VAL A 76 -3.12 10.44 5.22
N LYS A 77 -3.55 10.67 3.98
CA LYS A 77 -4.81 10.14 3.44
C LYS A 77 -4.50 9.12 2.35
N ILE A 78 -5.08 7.93 2.43
CA ILE A 78 -4.97 6.87 1.42
C ILE A 78 -6.34 6.62 0.80
N GLU A 79 -6.44 6.70 -0.51
CA GLU A 79 -7.66 6.48 -1.28
C GLU A 79 -7.51 5.25 -2.16
N LEU A 80 -8.36 4.24 -1.97
CA LEU A 80 -8.30 2.97 -2.71
C LEU A 80 -9.07 3.07 -4.03
N SER A 81 -8.34 3.15 -5.14
CA SER A 81 -8.93 3.41 -6.47
C SER A 81 -9.43 2.14 -7.17
N LYS A 82 -8.55 1.15 -7.34
CA LYS A 82 -8.88 -0.09 -8.05
C LYS A 82 -8.26 -1.28 -7.36
N LYS A 83 -9.05 -2.32 -7.12
CA LYS A 83 -8.53 -3.60 -6.62
C LYS A 83 -7.70 -4.28 -7.71
N ILE A 84 -6.44 -4.58 -7.41
CA ILE A 84 -5.47 -5.28 -8.27
C ILE A 84 -5.62 -6.78 -8.08
N ARG A 85 -5.66 -7.24 -6.82
CA ARG A 85 -5.87 -8.67 -6.52
C ARG A 85 -6.39 -8.91 -5.11
N GLU A 86 -6.90 -10.12 -4.90
CA GLU A 86 -7.21 -10.63 -3.58
C GLU A 86 -5.95 -10.86 -2.72
N ASN A 87 -6.14 -10.99 -1.41
CA ASN A 87 -5.09 -11.36 -0.48
C ASN A 87 -4.58 -12.79 -0.80
N LYS A 88 -3.26 -12.97 -0.80
CA LYS A 88 -2.58 -14.23 -1.07
C LYS A 88 -1.50 -14.44 -0.02
N LYS A 89 -1.40 -15.66 0.52
CA LYS A 89 -0.31 -16.06 1.41
C LYS A 89 0.88 -16.53 0.57
N PHE A 90 2.08 -16.15 1.00
CA PHE A 90 3.34 -16.56 0.38
C PHE A 90 4.18 -17.33 1.39
N THR A 91 4.74 -18.45 0.96
CA THR A 91 5.53 -19.37 1.79
C THR A 91 7.00 -18.99 1.88
N ASP A 92 7.47 -18.13 0.97
CA ASP A 92 8.86 -17.71 0.84
C ASP A 92 8.94 -16.27 0.33
N ASP A 93 10.10 -15.66 0.51
CA ASP A 93 10.31 -14.25 0.18
C ASP A 93 10.51 -14.00 -1.32
N THR A 94 10.94 -15.02 -2.08
CA THR A 94 11.08 -14.90 -3.55
C THR A 94 9.71 -14.75 -4.18
N SER A 95 8.77 -15.65 -3.88
CA SER A 95 7.41 -15.60 -4.42
C SER A 95 6.64 -14.36 -3.94
N LEU A 96 6.91 -13.88 -2.72
CA LEU A 96 6.38 -12.62 -2.24
C LEU A 96 6.93 -11.43 -3.04
N ARG A 97 8.25 -11.38 -3.26
CA ARG A 97 8.91 -10.29 -4.00
C ARG A 97 8.39 -10.19 -5.44
N GLU A 98 8.26 -11.33 -6.13
CA GLU A 98 7.72 -11.39 -7.49
C GLU A 98 6.29 -10.85 -7.53
N ALA A 99 5.43 -11.28 -6.60
CA ALA A 99 4.07 -10.79 -6.54
C ALA A 99 3.98 -9.27 -6.26
N ILE A 100 4.81 -8.73 -5.36
CA ILE A 100 4.84 -7.28 -5.13
C ILE A 100 5.31 -6.53 -6.38
N ALA A 101 6.28 -7.08 -7.12
CA ALA A 101 6.76 -6.48 -8.37
C ALA A 101 5.63 -6.43 -9.43
N GLU A 102 4.86 -7.51 -9.57
CA GLU A 102 3.70 -7.58 -10.45
C GLU A 102 2.59 -6.60 -10.02
N ASP A 103 2.35 -6.48 -8.72
CA ASP A 103 1.38 -5.54 -8.16
C ASP A 103 1.78 -4.10 -8.51
N VAL A 104 3.03 -3.72 -8.29
CA VAL A 104 3.57 -2.38 -8.62
C VAL A 104 3.46 -2.10 -10.12
N ALA A 105 3.81 -3.08 -10.97
CA ALA A 105 3.67 -2.94 -12.42
C ALA A 105 2.21 -2.72 -12.83
N SER A 106 1.27 -3.47 -12.24
CA SER A 106 -0.17 -3.33 -12.49
C SER A 106 -0.72 -1.98 -12.04
N VAL A 107 -0.24 -1.46 -10.91
CA VAL A 107 -0.60 -0.12 -10.41
C VAL A 107 -0.11 0.96 -11.37
N ARG A 108 1.15 0.89 -11.82
CA ARG A 108 1.68 1.83 -12.82
C ARG A 108 0.87 1.80 -14.11
N GLN A 109 0.52 0.60 -14.59
CA GLN A 109 -0.30 0.46 -15.78
C GLN A 109 -1.69 1.09 -15.59
N TYR A 110 -2.31 0.89 -14.42
CA TYR A 110 -3.62 1.48 -14.12
C TYR A 110 -3.59 3.02 -14.20
N PHE A 111 -2.60 3.67 -13.60
CA PHE A 111 -2.50 5.13 -13.61
C PHE A 111 -2.02 5.71 -14.95
N ALA A 112 -1.27 4.96 -15.75
CA ALA A 112 -0.88 5.38 -17.10
C ALA A 112 -2.06 5.46 -18.09
N HIS A 113 -3.20 4.84 -17.80
CA HIS A 113 -4.40 4.82 -18.64
C HIS A 113 -5.59 5.59 -18.06
N LEU A 114 -5.34 6.40 -17.01
CA LEU A 114 -6.31 7.33 -16.42
C LEU A 114 -6.24 8.70 -17.08
#